data_AF-A0A7Y0WM21-F1
#
_entry.id   AF-A0A7Y0WM21-F1
#
_cell.length_a   1.000
_cell.length_b   1.000
_cell.length_c   1.000
_cell.angle_alpha   90.00
_cell.angle_beta   90.00
_cell.angle_gamma   90.00
#
_symmetry.space_group_name_H-M   'P 1'
#
loop_
_entity.id
_entity.type
_entity.pdbx_description
1 polymer ?
#
loop_
_entity_poly.entity_id
_entity_poly.type
_entity_poly.pdbx_seq_one_letter_code
_entity_poly.pdbx_strand_id
1 'polypeptide(L)'
;MLKPAYLLLFFFTLAGCQSLLRPADYDSLHVGFRCMGLAGIEPFNRDNLRYIERFAGYGNATCMAMLGKLYQEGGHGVDQDFRKARALFVESAKIKPATNVLLGQMAERGEGEPVDYAKARQFYRLSGNNAVLALGRLMEEGKGGPQDLPGALALYLDAIRYCGDEEWQAMNRLRLAGQPLTEDQIKRYQQIWLTSFLKLQTRRLAVREVFEAVNATGEKKSVRLSYRFTSDSGTPKVTMLTGSGDANVDAWVMKAASQITMGNAAPLTDSSGVREIVAPLVFVPQDTQRMMGLCGRKPCG
;
A
#
# COMPACT_ATOMS: atom_id res chain seq x y z
N MET A 1 75.17 -23.41 -39.92
CA MET A 1 74.08 -23.65 -40.88
C MET A 1 72.78 -23.19 -40.24
N LEU A 2 72.30 -22.00 -40.61
CA LEU A 2 71.07 -21.37 -40.10
C LEU A 2 69.83 -22.06 -40.70
N LYS A 3 68.79 -22.31 -39.88
CA LYS A 3 67.41 -22.56 -40.34
C LYS A 3 66.52 -21.37 -39.94
N PRO A 4 65.62 -20.89 -40.80
CA PRO A 4 64.80 -19.72 -40.50
C PRO A 4 63.60 -20.12 -39.62
N ALA A 5 63.34 -19.32 -38.59
CA ALA A 5 62.13 -19.39 -37.79
C ALA A 5 61.00 -18.67 -38.54
N TYR A 6 59.92 -19.39 -38.86
CA TYR A 6 58.68 -18.82 -39.39
C TYR A 6 57.92 -18.13 -38.25
N LEU A 7 57.78 -16.80 -38.35
CA LEU A 7 56.97 -15.98 -37.46
C LEU A 7 55.49 -16.12 -37.88
N LEU A 8 54.73 -16.95 -37.17
CA LEU A 8 53.27 -17.02 -37.30
C LEU A 8 52.64 -15.85 -36.54
N LEU A 9 52.24 -14.81 -37.28
CA LEU A 9 51.41 -13.71 -36.78
C LEU A 9 49.99 -14.22 -36.50
N PHE A 10 49.69 -14.47 -35.22
CA PHE A 10 48.33 -14.67 -34.74
C PHE A 10 47.59 -13.32 -34.73
N PHE A 11 46.80 -13.05 -35.79
CA PHE A 11 45.77 -12.02 -35.74
C PHE A 11 44.62 -12.51 -34.86
N PHE A 12 44.64 -12.13 -33.58
CA PHE A 12 43.44 -12.21 -32.74
C PHE A 12 42.46 -11.15 -33.21
N THR A 13 41.50 -11.54 -34.03
CA THR A 13 40.27 -10.77 -34.22
C THR A 13 39.51 -10.81 -32.89
N LEU A 14 39.66 -9.75 -32.09
CA LEU A 14 38.75 -9.46 -30.99
C LEU A 14 37.40 -9.04 -31.62
N ALA A 15 36.65 -10.01 -32.13
CA ALA A 15 35.22 -9.86 -32.25
C ALA A 15 34.70 -9.61 -30.84
N GLY A 16 34.23 -8.39 -30.59
CA GLY A 16 33.59 -8.01 -29.34
C GLY A 16 32.35 -8.87 -29.13
N CYS A 17 32.51 -10.02 -28.48
CA CYS A 17 31.44 -10.73 -27.82
C CYS A 17 30.95 -9.83 -26.68
N GLN A 18 30.05 -8.89 -26.97
CA GLN A 18 29.11 -8.47 -25.96
C GLN A 18 28.40 -9.75 -25.52
N SER A 19 28.70 -10.20 -24.31
CA SER A 19 28.25 -11.48 -23.77
C SER A 19 26.73 -11.60 -23.91
N LEU A 20 26.29 -12.52 -24.77
CA LEU A 20 24.90 -12.99 -24.87
C LEU A 20 24.41 -13.72 -23.60
N LEU A 21 25.29 -13.87 -22.60
CA LEU A 21 24.95 -14.41 -21.29
C LEU A 21 24.19 -13.37 -20.47
N ARG A 22 22.95 -13.71 -20.12
CA ARG A 22 22.15 -12.96 -19.15
C ARG A 22 22.84 -13.03 -17.77
N PRO A 23 22.93 -11.91 -17.03
CA PRO A 23 23.39 -11.94 -15.63
C PRO A 23 22.55 -12.91 -14.81
N ALA A 24 23.11 -13.61 -13.84
CA ALA A 24 22.38 -14.60 -13.04
C ALA A 24 21.20 -14.01 -12.25
N ASP A 25 21.24 -12.70 -11.97
CA ASP A 25 20.25 -11.95 -11.20
C ASP A 25 19.36 -11.04 -12.07
N TYR A 26 19.28 -11.31 -13.37
CA TYR A 26 18.60 -10.44 -14.32
C TYR A 26 17.11 -10.21 -13.99
N ASP A 27 16.43 -11.19 -13.41
CA ASP A 27 15.02 -11.14 -13.02
C ASP A 27 14.82 -10.72 -11.56
N SER A 28 15.90 -10.38 -10.85
CA SER A 28 15.86 -10.06 -9.43
C SER A 28 15.02 -8.82 -9.13
N LEU A 29 14.53 -8.78 -7.89
CA LEU A 29 13.80 -7.63 -7.36
C LEU A 29 14.64 -6.35 -7.35
N HIS A 30 15.96 -6.45 -7.12
CA HIS A 30 16.88 -5.32 -7.15
C HIS A 30 16.95 -4.68 -8.54
N VAL A 31 17.06 -5.50 -9.60
CA VAL A 31 16.98 -5.02 -10.98
C VAL A 31 15.63 -4.37 -11.24
N GLY A 32 14.54 -5.01 -10.79
CA GLY A 32 13.19 -4.46 -10.93
C GLY A 32 13.02 -3.08 -10.29
N PHE A 33 13.47 -2.92 -9.04
CA PHE A 33 13.45 -1.62 -8.35
C PHE A 33 14.32 -0.59 -9.04
N ARG A 34 15.49 -0.98 -9.57
CA ARG A 34 16.32 -0.07 -10.34
C ARG A 34 15.63 0.41 -11.61
N CYS A 35 14.99 -0.47 -12.38
CA CYS A 35 14.22 -0.08 -13.55
C CYS A 35 13.07 0.87 -13.19
N MET A 36 12.35 0.61 -12.10
CA MET A 36 11.29 1.48 -11.60
C MET A 36 11.82 2.86 -11.20
N GLY A 37 12.95 2.91 -10.48
CA GLY A 37 13.58 4.18 -10.10
C GLY A 37 14.08 4.96 -11.31
N LEU A 38 14.75 4.30 -12.25
CA LEU A 38 15.31 4.95 -13.44
C LEU A 38 14.24 5.58 -14.35
N ALA A 39 13.05 5.01 -14.42
CA ALA A 39 11.94 5.58 -15.20
C ALA A 39 11.42 6.91 -14.63
N GLY A 40 11.67 7.22 -13.35
CA GLY A 40 11.17 8.41 -12.67
C GLY A 40 12.22 9.46 -12.31
N ILE A 41 13.48 9.33 -12.77
CA ILE A 41 14.55 10.30 -12.46
C ILE A 41 14.67 11.40 -13.51
N GLU A 42 14.95 12.62 -13.03
CA GLU A 42 15.38 13.74 -13.86
C GLU A 42 16.83 14.14 -13.50
N PRO A 43 17.76 14.28 -14.48
CA PRO A 43 17.55 14.09 -15.91
C PRO A 43 17.53 12.59 -16.29
N PHE A 44 16.55 12.20 -17.11
CA PHE A 44 16.55 10.90 -17.75
C PHE A 44 17.47 10.94 -18.98
N ASN A 45 18.41 10.01 -19.06
CA ASN A 45 19.39 9.97 -20.14
C ASN A 45 19.40 8.60 -20.86
N ARG A 46 20.16 8.52 -21.96
CA ARG A 46 20.23 7.33 -22.81
C ARG A 46 20.80 6.09 -22.11
N ASP A 47 21.60 6.26 -21.07
CA ASP A 47 22.14 5.13 -20.29
C ASP A 47 21.04 4.48 -19.45
N ASN A 48 20.11 5.27 -18.93
CA ASN A 48 18.93 4.79 -18.22
C ASN A 48 18.04 3.94 -19.14
N LEU A 49 17.74 4.45 -20.34
CA LEU A 49 16.97 3.71 -21.36
C LEU A 49 17.68 2.40 -21.71
N ARG A 50 18.98 2.45 -22.01
CA ARG A 50 19.77 1.26 -22.36
C ARG A 50 19.76 0.21 -21.24
N TYR A 51 19.77 0.63 -19.97
CA TYR A 51 19.66 -0.29 -18.85
C TYR A 51 18.28 -0.97 -18.82
N ILE A 52 17.20 -0.19 -18.93
CA ILE A 52 15.82 -0.69 -18.94
C ILE A 52 15.60 -1.64 -20.12
N GLU A 53 16.02 -1.27 -21.33
CA GLU A 53 15.94 -2.10 -22.54
C GLU A 53 16.68 -3.41 -22.37
N ARG A 54 17.91 -3.37 -21.83
CA ARG A 54 18.73 -4.56 -21.62
C ARG A 54 18.05 -5.56 -20.69
N PHE A 55 17.59 -5.13 -19.52
CA PHE A 55 16.99 -6.03 -18.54
C PHE A 55 15.56 -6.43 -18.89
N ALA A 56 14.82 -5.58 -19.62
CA ALA A 56 13.58 -6.00 -20.27
C ALA A 56 13.84 -7.12 -21.29
N GLY A 57 14.85 -6.98 -22.15
CA GLY A 57 15.27 -7.99 -23.11
C GLY A 57 15.77 -9.30 -22.48
N TYR A 58 16.30 -9.24 -21.27
CA TYR A 58 16.65 -10.44 -20.50
C TYR A 58 15.44 -11.17 -19.91
N GLY A 59 14.31 -10.48 -19.73
CA GLY A 59 13.09 -11.09 -19.21
C GLY A 59 12.57 -10.48 -17.91
N ASN A 60 13.19 -9.42 -17.38
CA ASN A 60 12.74 -8.83 -16.12
C ASN A 60 11.37 -8.16 -16.32
N ALA A 61 10.34 -8.73 -15.71
CA ALA A 61 8.96 -8.27 -15.87
C ALA A 61 8.76 -6.80 -15.46
N THR A 62 9.46 -6.33 -14.42
CA THR A 62 9.34 -4.92 -14.00
C THR A 62 10.01 -4.01 -15.02
N CYS A 63 11.19 -4.36 -15.54
CA CYS A 63 11.83 -3.59 -16.60
C CYS A 63 11.00 -3.59 -17.90
N MET A 64 10.38 -4.72 -18.27
CA MET A 64 9.42 -4.75 -19.40
C MET A 64 8.27 -3.76 -19.18
N ALA A 65 7.68 -3.74 -17.98
CA ALA A 65 6.61 -2.80 -17.66
C ALA A 65 7.10 -1.34 -17.71
N MET A 66 8.31 -1.05 -17.24
CA MET A 66 8.86 0.31 -17.33
C MET A 66 9.16 0.71 -18.78
N LEU A 67 9.74 -0.18 -19.58
CA LEU A 67 9.95 0.07 -21.01
C LEU A 67 8.61 0.29 -21.74
N GLY A 68 7.60 -0.50 -21.39
CA GLY A 68 6.26 -0.34 -21.94
C GLY A 68 5.66 1.02 -21.61
N LYS A 69 5.85 1.51 -20.38
CA LYS A 69 5.43 2.87 -19.99
C LYS A 69 6.15 3.95 -20.79
N LEU A 70 7.47 3.81 -20.99
CA LEU A 70 8.23 4.76 -21.82
C LEU A 70 7.67 4.83 -23.25
N TYR A 71 7.35 3.69 -23.86
CA TYR A 71 6.66 3.68 -25.16
C TYR A 71 5.22 4.21 -25.09
N GLN A 72 4.52 4.01 -23.99
CA GLN A 72 3.16 4.50 -23.82
C GLN A 72 3.11 6.03 -23.72
N GLU A 73 4.05 6.63 -23.00
CA GLU A 73 4.12 8.08 -22.77
C GLU A 73 4.85 8.80 -23.91
N GLY A 74 5.83 8.15 -24.53
CA GLY A 74 6.77 8.78 -25.46
C GLY A 74 7.79 9.67 -24.73
N GLY A 75 8.78 10.18 -25.47
CA GLY A 75 9.87 10.97 -24.89
C GLY A 75 11.00 10.08 -24.35
N HIS A 76 11.96 10.69 -23.65
CA HIS A 76 13.08 9.97 -23.03
C HIS A 76 13.94 9.10 -23.99
N GLY A 77 13.94 9.47 -25.28
CA GLY A 77 14.66 8.75 -26.33
C GLY A 77 13.85 7.67 -27.06
N VAL A 78 12.54 7.56 -26.80
CA VAL A 78 11.60 6.73 -27.56
C VAL A 78 10.41 7.55 -28.05
N ASP A 79 9.90 7.21 -29.23
CA ASP A 79 8.63 7.77 -29.71
C ASP A 79 7.45 7.04 -29.04
N GLN A 80 6.32 7.74 -28.88
CA GLN A 80 5.11 7.11 -28.38
C GLN A 80 4.65 6.00 -29.35
N ASP A 81 4.49 4.80 -28.80
CA ASP A 81 4.11 3.60 -29.55
C ASP A 81 3.28 2.68 -28.64
N PHE A 82 1.95 2.86 -28.68
CA PHE A 82 1.01 2.05 -27.89
C PHE A 82 1.07 0.56 -28.25
N ARG A 83 1.43 0.20 -29.49
CA ARG A 83 1.54 -1.21 -29.89
C ARG A 83 2.71 -1.87 -29.17
N LYS A 84 3.88 -1.22 -29.13
CA LYS A 84 5.03 -1.71 -28.35
C LYS A 84 4.75 -1.73 -26.86
N ALA A 85 4.12 -0.67 -26.33
CA ALA A 85 3.72 -0.63 -24.92
C ALA A 85 2.86 -1.83 -24.53
N ARG A 86 1.79 -2.09 -25.30
CA ARG A 86 0.89 -3.22 -25.07
C ARG A 86 1.62 -4.57 -25.14
N ALA A 87 2.49 -4.77 -26.14
CA ALA A 87 3.27 -6.00 -26.26
C ALA A 87 4.15 -6.25 -25.02
N LEU A 88 4.85 -5.22 -24.55
CA LEU A 88 5.69 -5.30 -23.35
C LEU A 88 4.86 -5.55 -22.07
N PHE A 89 3.70 -4.94 -21.94
CA PHE A 89 2.80 -5.18 -20.81
C PHE A 89 2.23 -6.60 -20.83
N VAL A 90 1.87 -7.15 -22.00
CA VAL A 90 1.42 -8.54 -22.13
C VAL A 90 2.52 -9.51 -21.69
N GLU A 91 3.76 -9.33 -22.16
CA GLU A 91 4.87 -10.21 -21.74
C GLU A 91 5.18 -10.06 -20.25
N SER A 92 5.15 -8.84 -19.72
CA SER A 92 5.32 -8.61 -18.28
C SER A 92 4.20 -9.27 -17.46
N ALA A 93 2.95 -9.18 -17.92
CA ALA A 93 1.77 -9.72 -17.22
C ALA A 93 1.77 -11.26 -17.14
N LYS A 94 2.42 -11.95 -18.09
CA LYS A 94 2.62 -13.42 -18.03
C LYS A 94 3.49 -13.83 -16.84
N ILE A 95 4.43 -12.98 -16.44
CA ILE A 95 5.36 -13.24 -15.33
C ILE A 95 4.83 -12.63 -14.03
N LYS A 96 4.29 -11.41 -14.10
CA LYS A 96 3.71 -10.67 -12.97
C LYS A 96 2.29 -10.24 -13.31
N PRO A 97 1.26 -11.02 -12.92
CA PRO A 97 -0.13 -10.71 -13.20
C PRO A 97 -0.57 -9.31 -12.76
N ALA A 98 0.07 -8.73 -11.74
CA ALA A 98 -0.12 -7.35 -11.31
C ALA A 98 0.02 -6.33 -12.48
N THR A 99 0.87 -6.60 -13.47
CA THR A 99 1.08 -5.71 -14.63
C THR A 99 -0.18 -5.58 -15.51
N ASN A 100 -1.17 -6.48 -15.38
CA ASN A 100 -2.45 -6.32 -16.08
C ASN A 100 -3.13 -4.98 -15.75
N VAL A 101 -2.81 -4.31 -14.63
CA VAL A 101 -3.30 -2.95 -14.36
C VAL A 101 -2.98 -1.97 -15.49
N LEU A 102 -1.79 -2.08 -16.12
CA LEU A 102 -1.38 -1.20 -17.23
C LEU A 102 -2.21 -1.49 -18.49
N LEU A 103 -2.49 -2.76 -18.76
CA LEU A 103 -3.38 -3.16 -19.87
C LEU A 103 -4.81 -2.68 -19.64
N GLY A 104 -5.29 -2.73 -18.40
CA GLY A 104 -6.60 -2.19 -18.03
C GLY A 104 -6.69 -0.68 -18.23
N GLN A 105 -5.66 0.06 -17.83
CA GLN A 105 -5.57 1.51 -18.01
C GLN A 105 -5.52 1.90 -19.50
N MET A 106 -4.79 1.16 -20.32
CA MET A 106 -4.79 1.38 -21.77
C MET A 106 -6.18 1.18 -22.38
N ALA A 107 -6.86 0.10 -22.01
CA ALA A 107 -8.22 -0.18 -22.50
C ALA A 107 -9.24 0.87 -22.01
N GLU A 108 -9.10 1.36 -20.79
CA GLU A 108 -9.97 2.40 -20.22
C GLU A 108 -9.79 3.77 -20.89
N ARG A 109 -8.55 4.11 -21.29
CA ARG A 109 -8.22 5.39 -21.94
C ARG A 109 -8.28 5.37 -23.46
N GLY A 110 -8.40 4.20 -24.07
CA GLY A 110 -8.37 4.05 -25.52
C GLY A 110 -6.98 4.28 -26.11
N GLU A 111 -5.93 3.82 -25.41
CA GLU A 111 -4.54 3.98 -25.83
C GLU A 111 -4.15 2.87 -26.82
N GLY A 112 -4.09 3.22 -28.12
CA GLY A 112 -3.73 2.29 -29.20
C GLY A 112 -4.88 1.41 -29.74
N GLU A 113 -6.01 1.36 -29.02
CA GLU A 113 -7.28 0.75 -29.43
C GLU A 113 -8.43 1.67 -28.96
N PRO A 114 -9.65 1.59 -29.53
CA PRO A 114 -10.80 2.30 -28.97
C PRO A 114 -11.07 1.92 -27.51
N VAL A 115 -11.66 2.85 -26.74
CA VAL A 115 -12.04 2.63 -25.34
C VAL A 115 -12.90 1.37 -25.21
N ASP A 116 -12.50 0.48 -24.30
CA ASP A 116 -13.19 -0.79 -24.02
C ASP A 116 -13.18 -1.07 -22.52
N TYR A 117 -14.22 -0.60 -21.84
CA TYR A 117 -14.38 -0.78 -20.39
C TYR A 117 -14.57 -2.24 -19.97
N ALA A 118 -15.12 -3.09 -20.85
CA ALA A 118 -15.32 -4.51 -20.53
C ALA A 118 -13.96 -5.22 -20.47
N LYS A 119 -13.09 -4.93 -21.46
CA LYS A 119 -11.70 -5.37 -21.46
C LYS A 119 -10.91 -4.76 -20.30
N ALA A 120 -11.13 -3.50 -19.96
CA ALA A 120 -10.51 -2.87 -18.78
C ALA A 120 -10.87 -3.62 -17.48
N ARG A 121 -12.16 -3.92 -17.25
CA ARG A 121 -12.60 -4.73 -16.08
C ARG A 121 -11.94 -6.10 -16.06
N GLN A 122 -11.81 -6.76 -17.20
CA GLN A 122 -11.14 -8.07 -17.28
C GLN A 122 -9.67 -7.96 -16.85
N PHE A 123 -8.92 -7.01 -17.38
CA PHE A 123 -7.53 -6.81 -17.01
C PHE A 123 -7.36 -6.39 -15.55
N TYR A 124 -8.21 -5.50 -15.03
CA TYR A 124 -8.16 -5.14 -13.62
C TYR A 124 -8.43 -6.33 -12.70
N ARG A 125 -9.37 -7.22 -13.05
CA ARG A 125 -9.59 -8.47 -12.31
C ARG A 125 -8.34 -9.37 -12.33
N LEU A 126 -7.66 -9.48 -13.47
CA LEU A 126 -6.41 -10.26 -13.60
C LEU A 126 -5.24 -9.68 -12.80
N SER A 127 -5.30 -8.41 -12.42
CA SER A 127 -4.27 -7.76 -11.59
C SER A 127 -4.44 -8.01 -10.08
N GLY A 128 -5.54 -8.65 -9.67
CA GLY A 128 -5.87 -8.91 -8.27
C GLY A 128 -6.02 -7.60 -7.47
N ASN A 129 -5.43 -7.56 -6.28
CA ASN A 129 -5.54 -6.40 -5.38
C ASN A 129 -4.86 -5.12 -5.90
N ASN A 130 -4.12 -5.18 -7.02
CA ASN A 130 -3.41 -4.03 -7.58
C ASN A 130 -4.31 -3.04 -8.34
N ALA A 131 -5.56 -3.42 -8.66
CA ALA A 131 -6.50 -2.54 -9.35
C ALA A 131 -7.91 -2.57 -8.74
N VAL A 132 -8.03 -2.84 -7.44
CA VAL A 132 -9.34 -2.89 -6.74
C VAL A 132 -10.09 -1.57 -6.88
N LEU A 133 -9.42 -0.44 -6.69
CA LEU A 133 -10.04 0.89 -6.82
C LEU A 133 -10.54 1.16 -8.25
N ALA A 134 -9.74 0.82 -9.27
CA ALA A 134 -10.13 1.01 -10.66
C ALA A 134 -11.28 0.08 -11.06
N LEU A 135 -11.21 -1.20 -10.67
CA LEU A 135 -12.27 -2.17 -10.94
C LEU A 135 -13.57 -1.79 -10.23
N GLY A 136 -13.49 -1.47 -8.94
CA GLY A 136 -14.64 -1.05 -8.15
C GLY A 136 -15.28 0.21 -8.74
N ARG A 137 -14.49 1.22 -9.15
CA ARG A 137 -15.02 2.43 -9.80
C ARG A 137 -15.80 2.09 -11.07
N LEU A 138 -15.25 1.22 -11.94
CA LEU A 138 -15.97 0.80 -13.14
C LEU A 138 -17.26 0.04 -12.80
N MET A 139 -17.26 -0.77 -11.73
CA MET A 139 -18.45 -1.46 -11.20
C MET A 139 -19.52 -0.50 -10.70
N GLU A 140 -19.11 0.55 -9.98
CA GLU A 140 -20.01 1.60 -9.49
C GLU A 140 -20.62 2.42 -10.62
N GLU A 141 -19.86 2.68 -11.68
CA GLU A 141 -20.33 3.49 -12.82
C GLU A 141 -21.10 2.67 -13.86
N GLY A 142 -21.17 1.34 -13.73
CA GLY A 142 -21.77 0.49 -14.77
C GLY A 142 -21.02 0.55 -16.11
N LYS A 143 -19.72 0.86 -16.09
CA LYS A 143 -18.89 0.90 -17.29
C LYS A 143 -18.30 -0.47 -17.59
N GLY A 144 -18.55 -1.00 -18.80
CA GLY A 144 -18.03 -2.30 -19.22
C GLY A 144 -18.77 -3.50 -18.64
N GLY A 145 -20.01 -3.30 -18.20
CA GLY A 145 -20.90 -4.28 -17.61
C GLY A 145 -22.00 -3.60 -16.79
N PRO A 146 -22.97 -4.33 -16.22
CA PRO A 146 -23.97 -3.71 -15.35
C PRO A 146 -23.32 -3.00 -14.15
N GLN A 147 -24.05 -2.03 -13.60
CA GLN A 147 -23.71 -1.42 -12.33
C GLN A 147 -23.84 -2.45 -11.21
N ASP A 148 -22.85 -2.52 -10.34
CA ASP A 148 -22.78 -3.49 -9.24
C ASP A 148 -22.18 -2.83 -7.98
N LEU A 149 -23.01 -2.05 -7.28
CA LEU A 149 -22.64 -1.42 -6.01
C LEU A 149 -22.36 -2.43 -4.88
N PRO A 150 -23.16 -3.52 -4.71
CA PRO A 150 -22.85 -4.54 -3.71
C PRO A 150 -21.50 -5.22 -3.96
N GLY A 151 -21.19 -5.56 -5.21
CA GLY A 151 -19.93 -6.18 -5.60
C GLY A 151 -18.74 -5.22 -5.46
N ALA A 152 -18.90 -3.94 -5.81
CA ALA A 152 -17.86 -2.93 -5.59
C ALA A 152 -17.56 -2.74 -4.10
N LEU A 153 -18.60 -2.68 -3.27
CA LEU A 153 -18.44 -2.59 -1.81
C LEU A 153 -17.67 -3.79 -1.26
N ALA A 154 -18.03 -5.01 -1.68
CA ALA A 154 -17.36 -6.23 -1.24
C ALA A 154 -15.88 -6.21 -1.65
N LEU A 155 -15.61 -5.85 -2.90
CA LEU A 155 -14.27 -5.75 -3.45
C LEU A 155 -13.39 -4.77 -2.66
N TYR A 156 -13.93 -3.60 -2.33
CA TYR A 156 -13.22 -2.64 -1.48
C TYR A 156 -12.96 -3.20 -0.09
N LEU A 157 -13.99 -3.73 0.58
CA LEU A 157 -13.88 -4.26 1.94
C LEU A 157 -12.82 -5.35 2.08
N ASP A 158 -12.72 -6.23 1.09
CA ASP A 158 -11.74 -7.33 1.08
C ASP A 158 -10.30 -6.84 0.92
N ALA A 159 -10.12 -5.70 0.24
CA ALA A 159 -8.81 -5.12 -0.04
C ALA A 159 -8.29 -4.16 1.05
N ILE A 160 -9.13 -3.81 2.04
CA ILE A 160 -8.72 -2.94 3.15
C ILE A 160 -7.57 -3.56 3.93
N ARG A 161 -6.48 -2.80 4.06
CA ARG A 161 -5.30 -3.16 4.86
C ARG A 161 -5.32 -2.48 6.22
N TYR A 162 -5.83 -1.26 6.29
CA TYR A 162 -5.97 -0.52 7.55
C TYR A 162 -7.11 0.49 7.48
N CYS A 163 -7.70 0.81 8.63
CA CYS A 163 -8.77 1.79 8.70
C CYS A 163 -8.28 3.16 8.17
N GLY A 164 -9.01 3.72 7.20
CA GLY A 164 -8.71 5.01 6.59
C GLY A 164 -7.94 4.96 5.27
N ASP A 165 -7.52 3.78 4.79
CA ASP A 165 -6.98 3.64 3.43
C ASP A 165 -8.02 3.96 2.33
N GLU A 166 -7.58 4.04 1.08
CA GLU A 166 -8.44 4.44 -0.04
C GLU A 166 -9.61 3.46 -0.23
N GLU A 167 -9.37 2.16 -0.04
CA GLU A 167 -10.40 1.13 -0.08
C GLU A 167 -11.43 1.30 1.04
N TRP A 168 -10.99 1.62 2.27
CA TRP A 168 -11.89 1.93 3.38
C TRP A 168 -12.77 3.14 3.09
N GLN A 169 -12.21 4.18 2.46
CA GLN A 169 -12.96 5.37 2.06
C GLN A 169 -13.97 5.05 0.96
N ALA A 170 -13.59 4.28 -0.06
CA ALA A 170 -14.47 3.88 -1.15
C ALA A 170 -15.63 3.01 -0.67
N MET A 171 -15.35 2.01 0.18
CA MET A 171 -16.36 1.18 0.83
C MET A 171 -17.32 2.02 1.69
N ASN A 172 -16.80 2.93 2.51
CA ASN A 172 -17.65 3.76 3.37
C ASN A 172 -18.49 4.75 2.59
N ARG A 173 -17.99 5.29 1.48
CA ARG A 173 -18.78 6.15 0.59
C ARG A 173 -20.02 5.41 0.09
N LEU A 174 -19.88 4.16 -0.35
CA LEU A 174 -21.03 3.33 -0.76
C LEU A 174 -21.98 3.06 0.40
N ARG A 175 -21.46 2.70 1.57
CA ARG A 175 -22.26 2.47 2.78
C ARG A 175 -23.08 3.70 3.18
N LEU A 176 -22.45 4.87 3.19
CA LEU A 176 -23.09 6.15 3.56
C LEU A 176 -24.10 6.60 2.50
N ALA A 177 -23.93 6.19 1.24
CA ALA A 177 -24.91 6.38 0.18
C ALA A 177 -26.11 5.40 0.26
N GLY A 178 -26.17 4.55 1.30
CA GLY A 178 -27.28 3.64 1.56
C GLY A 178 -27.07 2.21 1.09
N GLN A 179 -25.90 1.83 0.58
CA GLN A 179 -25.60 0.45 0.25
C GLN A 179 -25.44 -0.37 1.55
N PRO A 180 -26.33 -1.34 1.84
CA PRO A 180 -26.22 -2.13 3.06
C PRO A 180 -25.00 -3.06 3.02
N LEU A 181 -24.48 -3.34 4.22
CA LEU A 181 -23.51 -4.41 4.46
C LEU A 181 -24.26 -5.70 4.78
N THR A 182 -23.76 -6.84 4.30
CA THR A 182 -24.18 -8.16 4.78
C THR A 182 -23.68 -8.42 6.20
N GLU A 183 -24.21 -9.43 6.89
CA GLU A 183 -23.77 -9.78 8.24
C GLU A 183 -22.26 -10.06 8.33
N ASP A 184 -21.70 -10.76 7.34
CA ASP A 184 -20.27 -11.07 7.33
C ASP A 184 -19.42 -9.82 7.04
N GLN A 185 -19.92 -8.93 6.18
CA GLN A 185 -19.28 -7.64 5.93
C GLN A 185 -19.30 -6.74 7.19
N ILE A 186 -20.38 -6.78 7.98
CA ILE A 186 -20.47 -6.09 9.27
C ILE A 186 -19.41 -6.63 10.24
N LYS A 187 -19.27 -7.95 10.38
CA LYS A 187 -18.24 -8.57 11.23
C LYS A 187 -16.84 -8.12 10.79
N ARG A 188 -16.55 -8.17 9.49
CA ARG A 188 -15.26 -7.75 8.92
C ARG A 188 -14.98 -6.28 9.17
N TYR A 189 -15.96 -5.40 8.94
CA TYR A 189 -15.86 -3.97 9.23
C TYR A 189 -15.48 -3.74 10.69
N GLN A 190 -16.23 -4.35 11.61
CA GLN A 190 -16.03 -4.18 13.04
C GLN A 190 -14.65 -4.67 13.48
N GLN A 191 -14.17 -5.78 12.91
CA GLN A 191 -12.85 -6.31 13.19
C GLN A 191 -11.74 -5.34 12.73
N ILE A 192 -11.81 -4.83 11.49
CA ILE A 192 -10.84 -3.86 10.96
C ILE A 192 -10.83 -2.60 11.83
N TRP A 193 -12.01 -2.06 12.11
CA TRP A 193 -12.17 -0.83 12.87
C TRP A 193 -11.63 -0.98 14.29
N LEU A 194 -12.03 -2.05 15.01
CA LEU A 194 -11.61 -2.29 16.39
C LEU A 194 -10.11 -2.54 16.49
N THR A 195 -9.54 -3.32 15.57
CA THR A 195 -8.09 -3.57 15.53
C THR A 195 -7.32 -2.27 15.31
N SER A 196 -7.83 -1.38 14.46
CA SER A 196 -7.21 -0.09 14.17
C SER A 196 -7.32 0.86 15.36
N PHE A 197 -8.49 0.92 16.01
CA PHE A 197 -8.69 1.70 17.23
C PHE A 197 -7.76 1.25 18.36
N LEU A 198 -7.67 -0.06 18.63
CA LEU A 198 -6.80 -0.57 19.69
C LEU A 198 -5.33 -0.26 19.41
N LYS A 199 -4.86 -0.42 18.16
CA LYS A 199 -3.49 -0.04 17.78
C LYS A 199 -3.23 1.46 17.99
N LEU A 200 -4.17 2.31 17.61
CA LEU A 200 -4.08 3.76 17.81
C LEU A 200 -4.06 4.09 19.31
N GLN A 201 -4.96 3.49 20.09
CA GLN A 201 -5.05 3.65 21.54
C GLN A 201 -3.73 3.26 22.21
N THR A 202 -3.18 2.07 21.91
CA THR A 202 -1.90 1.64 22.48
C THR A 202 -0.78 2.63 22.18
N ARG A 203 -0.70 3.13 20.93
CA ARG A 203 0.32 4.12 20.55
C ARG A 203 0.13 5.46 21.26
N ARG A 204 -1.10 5.96 21.35
CA ARG A 204 -1.41 7.25 21.97
C ARG A 204 -1.30 7.23 23.49
N LEU A 205 -1.54 6.08 24.12
CA LEU A 205 -1.39 5.88 25.56
C LEU A 205 0.02 5.48 25.97
N ALA A 206 0.98 5.43 25.04
CA ALA A 206 2.39 5.28 25.34
C ALA A 206 2.97 6.60 25.90
N VAL A 207 2.42 7.09 27.01
CA VAL A 207 2.73 8.40 27.60
C VAL A 207 3.92 8.27 28.55
N ARG A 208 5.01 8.98 28.23
CA ARG A 208 6.28 8.92 28.98
C ARG A 208 6.09 9.20 30.47
N GLU A 209 5.37 10.26 30.81
CA GLU A 209 5.13 10.71 32.19
C GLU A 209 4.43 9.63 33.03
N VAL A 210 3.51 8.88 32.41
CA VAL A 210 2.81 7.75 33.06
C VAL A 210 3.81 6.64 33.40
N PHE A 211 4.68 6.24 32.47
CA PHE A 211 5.66 5.19 32.74
C PHE A 211 6.74 5.64 33.74
N GLU A 212 7.14 6.91 33.72
CA GLU A 212 8.06 7.45 34.72
C GLU A 212 7.46 7.40 36.13
N ALA A 213 6.18 7.78 36.29
CA ALA A 213 5.50 7.70 37.58
C ALA A 213 5.34 6.25 38.06
N VAL A 214 4.98 5.33 37.17
CA VAL A 214 4.87 3.89 37.48
C VAL A 214 6.23 3.29 37.85
N ASN A 215 7.30 3.67 37.16
CA ASN A 215 8.66 3.22 37.47
C ASN A 215 9.16 3.77 38.82
N ALA A 216 8.81 5.01 39.16
CA ALA A 216 9.23 5.63 40.41
C ALA A 216 8.66 4.92 41.64
N THR A 217 7.43 4.40 41.56
CA THR A 217 6.80 3.65 42.66
C THR A 217 7.08 2.14 42.58
N GLY A 218 7.38 1.61 41.39
CA GLY A 218 7.44 0.17 41.14
C GLY A 218 6.07 -0.52 41.17
N GLU A 219 4.99 0.23 41.37
CA GLU A 219 3.63 -0.29 41.46
C GLU A 219 2.91 -0.16 40.12
N LYS A 220 2.28 -1.25 39.68
CA LYS A 220 1.37 -1.19 38.53
C LYS A 220 0.22 -0.23 38.80
N LYS A 221 -0.13 0.59 37.81
CA LYS A 221 -1.29 1.50 37.84
C LYS A 221 -2.33 1.03 36.83
N SER A 222 -3.59 1.01 37.22
CA SER A 222 -4.69 0.54 36.38
C SER A 222 -5.74 1.64 36.23
N VAL A 223 -6.20 1.86 35.00
CA VAL A 223 -7.27 2.83 34.70
C VAL A 223 -8.34 2.12 33.88
N ARG A 224 -9.61 2.43 34.12
CA ARG A 224 -10.71 2.02 33.24
C ARG A 224 -11.28 3.23 32.53
N LEU A 225 -11.23 3.23 31.21
CA LEU A 225 -11.80 4.28 30.37
C LEU A 225 -13.00 3.76 29.59
N SER A 226 -14.03 4.59 29.45
CA SER A 226 -15.07 4.43 28.44
C SER A 226 -14.78 5.34 27.25
N TYR A 227 -14.85 4.80 26.05
CA TYR A 227 -14.83 5.52 24.79
C TYR A 227 -16.19 5.37 24.13
N ARG A 228 -16.96 6.45 24.06
CA ARG A 228 -18.30 6.47 23.50
C ARG A 228 -18.30 7.15 22.14
N PHE A 229 -18.55 6.38 21.09
CA PHE A 229 -18.63 6.84 19.70
C PHE A 229 -20.07 6.93 19.24
N THR A 230 -20.33 7.83 18.30
CA THR A 230 -21.58 7.92 17.52
C THR A 230 -21.35 7.41 16.10
N SER A 231 -22.44 7.10 15.39
CA SER A 231 -22.38 6.51 14.03
C SER A 231 -21.80 7.45 12.95
N ASP A 232 -21.71 8.73 13.24
CA ASP A 232 -21.23 9.80 12.37
C ASP A 232 -19.84 10.34 12.76
N SER A 233 -19.28 9.91 13.90
CA SER A 233 -18.03 10.46 14.43
C SER A 233 -17.02 9.37 14.76
N GLY A 234 -15.81 9.50 14.19
CA GLY A 234 -14.63 8.75 14.63
C GLY A 234 -14.00 9.28 15.92
N THR A 235 -14.53 10.36 16.49
CA THR A 235 -14.02 10.97 17.73
C THR A 235 -14.89 10.55 18.91
N PRO A 236 -14.35 9.80 19.89
CA PRO A 236 -15.10 9.37 21.05
C PRO A 236 -15.22 10.46 22.11
N LYS A 237 -16.34 10.46 22.84
CA LYS A 237 -16.39 11.03 24.18
C LYS A 237 -15.71 10.07 25.14
N VAL A 238 -14.62 10.51 25.76
CA VAL A 238 -13.85 9.70 26.71
C VAL A 238 -14.26 10.01 28.14
N THR A 239 -14.41 8.98 28.98
CA THR A 239 -14.73 9.13 30.40
C THR A 239 -13.92 8.16 31.23
N MET A 240 -13.35 8.62 32.34
CA MET A 240 -12.70 7.76 33.31
C MET A 240 -13.76 7.10 34.20
N LEU A 241 -13.85 5.77 34.14
CA LEU A 241 -14.73 4.97 34.99
C LEU A 241 -14.07 4.63 36.32
N THR A 242 -12.76 4.39 36.31
CA THR A 242 -11.97 4.10 37.51
C THR A 242 -10.56 4.64 37.30
N GLY A 243 -10.12 5.50 38.21
CA GLY A 243 -8.76 6.07 38.21
C GLY A 243 -7.72 5.13 38.81
N SER A 244 -6.46 5.50 38.63
CA SER A 244 -5.29 4.75 39.10
C SER A 244 -4.97 4.94 40.58
N GLY A 245 -5.63 5.90 41.24
CA GLY A 245 -5.28 6.36 42.58
C GLY A 245 -4.16 7.42 42.60
N ASP A 246 -3.62 7.79 41.43
CA ASP A 246 -2.66 8.88 41.25
C ASP A 246 -3.26 9.93 40.30
N ALA A 247 -3.52 11.14 40.84
CA ALA A 247 -4.18 12.21 40.10
C ALA A 247 -3.36 12.70 38.88
N ASN A 248 -2.02 12.62 38.93
CA ASN A 248 -1.18 13.01 37.80
C ASN A 248 -1.25 11.97 36.68
N VAL A 249 -1.14 10.69 37.05
CA VAL A 249 -1.30 9.58 36.09
C VAL A 249 -2.66 9.67 35.41
N ASP A 250 -3.73 9.88 36.18
CA ASP A 250 -5.09 10.01 35.66
C ASP A 250 -5.23 11.20 34.70
N ALA A 251 -4.64 12.35 35.03
CA ALA A 251 -4.65 13.53 34.18
C ALA A 251 -3.89 13.32 32.86
N TRP A 252 -2.70 12.71 32.90
CA TRP A 252 -1.92 12.43 31.69
C TRP A 252 -2.60 11.40 30.79
N VAL A 253 -3.17 10.34 31.38
CA VAL A 253 -3.94 9.33 30.65
C VAL A 253 -5.17 9.97 30.00
N MET A 254 -5.94 10.79 30.72
CA MET A 254 -7.11 11.46 30.15
C MET A 254 -6.75 12.45 29.04
N LYS A 255 -5.65 13.21 29.21
CA LYS A 255 -5.14 14.10 28.17
C LYS A 255 -4.84 13.32 26.89
N ALA A 256 -4.05 12.24 26.99
CA ALA A 256 -3.70 11.41 25.84
C ALA A 256 -4.92 10.71 25.22
N ALA A 257 -5.81 10.16 26.05
CA ALA A 257 -7.01 9.47 25.59
C ALA A 257 -7.98 10.41 24.85
N SER A 258 -8.14 11.65 25.33
CA SER A 258 -9.02 12.65 24.72
C SER A 258 -8.58 13.11 23.32
N GLN A 259 -7.32 12.87 22.96
CA GLN A 259 -6.76 13.19 21.64
C GLN A 259 -6.91 12.03 20.64
N ILE A 260 -7.41 10.87 21.06
CA ILE A 260 -7.64 9.73 20.18
C ILE A 260 -8.83 10.05 19.26
N THR A 261 -8.59 10.03 17.96
CA THR A 261 -9.63 10.13 16.94
C THR A 261 -9.36 9.16 15.80
N MET A 262 -10.41 8.51 15.32
CA MET A 262 -10.41 7.68 14.11
C MET A 262 -10.63 8.53 12.85
N GLY A 263 -10.56 9.86 12.96
CA GLY A 263 -10.87 10.79 11.86
C GLY A 263 -12.30 10.60 11.37
N ASN A 264 -12.47 10.48 10.06
CA ASN A 264 -13.77 10.26 9.42
C ASN A 264 -14.25 8.79 9.50
N ALA A 265 -13.47 7.89 10.11
CA ALA A 265 -13.84 6.49 10.23
C ALA A 265 -14.67 6.23 11.49
N ALA A 266 -15.97 6.49 11.41
CA ALA A 266 -16.91 6.17 12.48
C ALA A 266 -17.12 4.64 12.62
N PRO A 267 -17.36 4.10 13.82
CA PRO A 267 -17.72 2.69 13.98
C PRO A 267 -19.16 2.41 13.52
N LEU A 268 -19.48 1.13 13.31
CA LEU A 268 -20.88 0.68 13.30
C LEU A 268 -21.43 0.67 14.72
N THR A 269 -22.59 1.26 14.91
CA THR A 269 -23.32 1.33 16.18
C THR A 269 -24.52 0.38 16.18
N ASP A 270 -25.06 0.09 17.36
CA ASP A 270 -26.33 -0.60 17.49
C ASP A 270 -27.52 0.37 17.31
N SER A 271 -28.73 -0.07 17.64
CA SER A 271 -29.96 0.72 17.56
C SER A 271 -29.97 1.96 18.46
N SER A 272 -29.09 2.05 19.46
CA SER A 272 -28.95 3.25 20.29
C SER A 272 -28.19 4.38 19.57
N GLY A 273 -27.58 4.10 18.41
CA GLY A 273 -26.72 5.06 17.70
C GLY A 273 -25.37 5.27 18.38
N VAL A 274 -25.03 4.43 19.37
CA VAL A 274 -23.80 4.53 20.15
C VAL A 274 -23.00 3.23 20.04
N ARG A 275 -21.67 3.35 20.02
CA ARG A 275 -20.75 2.25 20.31
C ARG A 275 -19.88 2.64 21.49
N GLU A 276 -19.98 1.88 22.58
CA GLU A 276 -19.16 2.07 23.77
C GLU A 276 -18.06 1.00 23.86
N ILE A 277 -16.84 1.44 24.10
CA ILE A 277 -15.68 0.57 24.34
C ILE A 277 -15.17 0.85 25.73
N VAL A 278 -15.26 -0.14 26.60
CA VAL A 278 -14.67 -0.09 27.94
C VAL A 278 -13.28 -0.70 27.87
N ALA A 279 -12.26 0.13 28.02
CA ALA A 279 -10.86 -0.27 27.96
C ALA A 279 -10.25 -0.34 29.37
N PRO A 280 -9.97 -1.54 29.89
CA PRO A 280 -9.08 -1.69 31.03
C PRO A 280 -7.64 -1.49 30.58
N LEU A 281 -6.98 -0.49 31.14
CA LEU A 281 -5.59 -0.13 30.87
C LEU A 281 -4.75 -0.47 32.09
N VAL A 282 -3.61 -1.12 31.86
CA VAL A 282 -2.66 -1.46 32.91
C VAL A 282 -1.29 -0.96 32.49
N PHE A 283 -0.73 -0.09 33.31
CA PHE A 283 0.62 0.44 33.17
C PHE A 283 1.50 -0.27 34.20
N VAL A 284 2.52 -0.98 33.71
CA VAL A 284 3.48 -1.71 34.53
C VAL A 284 4.85 -1.04 34.42
N PRO A 285 5.73 -1.19 35.43
CA PRO A 285 7.10 -0.70 35.33
C PRO A 285 7.81 -1.31 34.12
N GLN A 286 8.48 -0.48 33.33
CA GLN A 286 9.17 -0.89 32.10
C GLN A 286 10.42 -0.04 31.85
N ASP A 287 11.35 -0.59 31.08
CA ASP A 287 12.51 0.15 30.59
C ASP A 287 12.06 1.24 29.58
N THR A 288 11.97 2.48 30.06
CA THR A 288 11.55 3.64 29.28
C THR A 288 12.58 4.03 28.21
N GLN A 289 13.86 3.70 28.38
CA GLN A 289 14.89 3.95 27.35
C GLN A 289 14.70 3.04 26.12
N ARG A 290 14.32 1.78 26.34
CA ARG A 290 14.04 0.82 25.27
C ARG A 290 12.77 1.16 24.47
N MET A 291 11.76 1.75 25.10
CA MET A 291 10.56 2.27 24.42
C MET A 291 10.87 3.41 23.45
N MET A 292 11.83 4.28 23.77
CA MET A 292 12.26 5.38 22.90
C MET A 292 13.03 4.89 21.66
N GLY A 293 13.74 3.76 21.75
CA GLY A 293 14.40 3.12 20.61
C GLY A 293 13.43 2.59 19.54
N LEU A 294 12.19 2.27 19.92
CA LEU A 294 11.14 1.75 19.04
C LEU A 294 10.29 2.83 18.37
N CYS A 295 10.31 4.06 18.89
CA CYS A 295 9.52 5.20 18.37
C CYS A 295 10.32 6.13 17.44
N GLY A 296 11.62 5.90 17.26
CA GLY A 296 12.51 6.81 16.54
C GLY A 296 12.76 8.12 17.31
N ARG A 297 13.62 9.01 16.75
CA ARG A 297 14.11 10.24 17.41
C ARG A 297 13.07 11.35 17.65
N LYS A 298 11.77 11.11 17.44
CA LYS A 298 10.74 12.13 17.69
C LYS A 298 9.84 11.70 18.87
N PRO A 299 9.43 12.64 19.73
CA PRO A 299 8.46 12.34 20.78
C PRO A 299 7.16 11.85 20.14
N CYS A 300 6.50 10.90 20.80
CA CYS A 300 5.13 10.47 20.48
C CYS A 300 4.15 11.62 20.78
N GLY A 301 4.12 12.63 19.89
CA GLY A 301 3.18 13.75 19.89
C GLY A 301 2.07 13.55 18.87
#